data_AF-A0A2M9D077-F1
#
_entry.id   AF-A0A2M9D077-F1
#
_cell.length_a   1.000
_cell.length_b   1.000
_cell.length_c   1.000
_cell.angle_alpha   90.00
_cell.angle_beta   90.00
_cell.angle_gamma   90.00
#
_symmetry.space_group_name_H-M   'P 1'
#
loop_
_entity.id
_entity.type
_entity.pdbx_description
1 polymer ?
#
loop_
_entity_poly.entity_id
_entity_poly.type
_entity_poly.pdbx_seq_one_letter_code
_entity_poly.pdbx_strand_id
1 'polypeptide(L)'
;MNLSDRMTSFLRTAVPVLWGWLWSLLLGRFTGLGDVLTDLGVDLTSPAVVGAITGAVVLAWYALWRWAEPRLPDWATRLVLGAATAPAYRAGVVEPLADDELRLLEDYRLVRGDDE
;
A
#
# COMPACT_ATOMS: atom_id res chain seq x y z
N MET A 1 -0.22 7.11 -24.57
CA MET A 1 0.17 7.13 -23.14
C MET A 1 -0.43 8.40 -22.54
N ASN A 2 -1.53 8.28 -21.78
CA ASN A 2 -2.34 9.42 -21.38
C ASN A 2 -1.70 10.19 -20.21
N LEU A 3 -1.93 11.51 -20.13
CA LEU A 3 -1.42 12.38 -19.06
C LEU A 3 -1.81 11.88 -17.65
N SER A 4 -2.99 11.25 -17.54
CA SER A 4 -3.54 10.64 -16.32
C SER A 4 -2.69 9.48 -15.78
N ASP A 5 -2.06 8.69 -16.65
CA ASP A 5 -1.23 7.54 -16.23
C ASP A 5 0.08 8.01 -15.61
N ARG A 6 0.67 9.09 -16.15
CA ARG A 6 1.89 9.70 -15.61
C ARG A 6 1.65 10.33 -14.24
N MET A 7 0.52 11.01 -14.05
CA MET A 7 0.13 11.55 -12.74
C MET A 7 -0.09 10.43 -11.71
N THR A 8 -0.78 9.35 -12.10
CA THR A 8 -1.00 8.19 -11.24
C THR A 8 0.32 7.51 -10.85
N SER A 9 1.23 7.35 -11.81
CA SER A 9 2.57 6.81 -11.58
C SER A 9 3.40 7.72 -10.66
N PHE A 10 3.40 9.04 -10.87
CA PHE A 10 4.11 9.99 -10.03
C PHE A 10 3.56 10.01 -8.60
N LEU A 11 2.24 9.94 -8.43
CA LEU A 11 1.58 9.87 -7.12
C LEU A 11 1.98 8.61 -6.35
N ARG A 12 2.04 7.45 -7.00
CA ARG A 12 2.47 6.20 -6.33
C ARG A 12 3.92 6.25 -5.83
N THR A 13 4.76 7.11 -6.40
CA THR A 13 6.17 7.25 -6.00
C THR A 13 6.37 8.41 -5.02
N ALA A 14 5.72 9.55 -5.25
CA ALA A 14 5.92 10.76 -4.44
C ALA A 14 5.20 10.67 -3.08
N VAL A 15 4.04 10.03 -3.02
CA VAL A 15 3.23 9.95 -1.79
C VAL A 15 3.94 9.20 -0.67
N PRO A 16 4.54 8.01 -0.88
CA PRO A 16 5.34 7.34 0.15
C PRO A 16 6.54 8.18 0.63
N VAL A 17 7.20 8.90 -0.29
CA VAL A 17 8.35 9.75 0.03
C VAL A 17 7.93 10.95 0.87
N LEU A 18 6.82 11.60 0.53
CA LEU A 18 6.26 12.72 1.30
C LEU A 18 5.82 12.27 2.70
N TRP A 19 5.22 11.09 2.83
CA TRP A 19 4.91 10.49 4.13
C TRP A 19 6.17 10.23 4.96
N GLY A 20 7.20 9.64 4.36
CA GLY A 20 8.48 9.40 5.04
C GLY A 20 9.16 10.69 5.49
N TRP A 21 9.09 11.74 4.67
CA TRP A 21 9.60 13.07 5.01
C TRP A 21 8.80 13.72 6.15
N LEU A 22 7.47 13.68 6.08
CA LEU A 22 6.59 14.20 7.12
C LEU A 22 6.85 13.51 8.47
N TRP A 23 6.93 12.18 8.47
CA TRP A 23 7.24 11.40 9.67
C TRP A 23 8.64 11.69 10.19
N SER A 24 9.64 11.84 9.33
CA SER A 24 10.99 12.25 9.72
C SER A 24 11.01 13.60 10.44
N LEU A 25 10.26 14.58 9.93
CA LEU A 25 10.13 15.89 10.59
C LEU A 25 9.41 15.79 11.93
N LEU A 26 8.31 15.03 11.99
CA LEU A 26 7.57 14.81 13.23
C LEU A 26 8.48 14.17 14.28
N LEU A 27 9.10 13.04 13.95
CA LEU A 27 9.98 12.30 14.85
C LEU A 27 11.17 13.15 15.31
N GLY A 28 11.76 13.94 14.41
CA GLY A 28 12.82 14.90 14.75
C GLY A 28 12.38 16.01 15.72
N ARG A 29 11.08 16.29 15.83
CA ARG A 29 10.53 17.23 16.83
C ARG A 29 10.36 16.59 18.21
N PHE A 30 10.25 15.26 18.28
CA PHE A 30 9.93 14.49 19.50
C PHE A 30 11.15 13.82 20.14
N THR A 31 12.28 14.53 20.23
CA THR A 31 13.54 13.97 20.76
C THR A 31 13.50 13.59 22.24
N GLY A 32 12.51 14.04 23.01
CA GLY A 32 12.36 13.77 24.46
C GLY A 32 11.25 12.78 24.83
N LEU A 33 10.60 12.16 23.84
CA LEU A 33 9.42 11.31 24.09
C LEU A 33 9.81 10.04 24.88
N GLY A 34 11.02 9.51 24.65
CA GLY A 34 11.56 8.38 25.42
C GLY A 34 11.78 8.71 26.90
N ASP A 35 12.31 9.89 27.21
CA ASP A 35 12.55 10.33 28.59
C ASP A 35 11.22 10.53 29.32
N VAL A 36 10.24 11.17 28.68
CA VAL A 36 8.89 11.35 29.25
C VAL A 36 8.19 10.01 29.53
N LEU A 37 8.32 9.04 28.62
CA LEU A 37 7.75 7.71 28.83
C LEU A 37 8.44 6.96 29.96
N THR A 38 9.76 7.11 30.08
CA THR A 38 10.54 6.53 31.18
C THR A 38 10.16 7.15 32.52
N ASP A 39 9.98 8.47 32.59
CA ASP A 39 9.50 9.20 33.78
C ASP A 39 8.07 8.80 34.18
N LEU A 40 7.23 8.42 33.20
CA LEU A 40 5.90 7.85 33.44
C LEU A 40 5.93 6.37 33.86
N GLY A 41 7.12 5.77 33.99
CA GLY A 41 7.31 4.37 34.37
C GLY A 41 7.02 3.38 33.23
N VAL A 42 6.99 3.83 31.98
CA VAL A 42 6.78 2.98 30.81
C VAL A 42 8.10 2.35 30.40
N ASP A 43 8.21 1.04 30.59
CA ASP A 43 9.39 0.28 30.18
C ASP A 43 9.34 -0.07 28.68
N LEU A 44 10.06 0.72 27.89
CA LEU A 44 10.20 0.51 26.44
C LEU A 44 11.18 -0.62 26.08
N THR A 45 11.86 -1.24 27.04
CA THR A 45 12.71 -2.42 26.79
C THR A 45 11.89 -3.71 26.74
N SER A 46 10.68 -3.71 27.31
CA SER A 46 9.76 -4.84 27.28
C SER A 46 9.09 -4.97 25.91
N PRO A 47 9.27 -6.10 25.19
CA PRO A 47 8.63 -6.33 23.90
C PRO A 47 7.10 -6.27 23.96
N ALA A 48 6.51 -6.67 25.10
CA ALA A 48 5.06 -6.64 25.30
C ALA A 48 4.52 -5.20 25.39
N VAL A 49 5.24 -4.32 26.10
CA VAL A 49 4.87 -2.90 26.24
C VAL A 49 5.00 -2.20 24.88
N VAL A 50 6.10 -2.41 24.18
CA VAL A 50 6.32 -1.86 22.83
C VAL A 50 5.23 -2.36 21.87
N GLY A 51 4.90 -3.65 21.92
CA GLY A 51 3.83 -4.24 21.10
C GLY A 51 2.47 -3.61 21.39
N ALA A 52 2.12 -3.44 22.67
CA ALA A 52 0.85 -2.82 23.07
C ALA A 52 0.75 -1.35 22.61
N ILE A 53 1.82 -0.57 22.80
CA ILE A 53 1.87 0.83 22.35
C ILE A 53 1.78 0.91 20.83
N THR A 54 2.54 0.08 20.12
CA THR A 54 2.51 0.03 18.65
C THR A 54 1.11 -0.33 18.16
N GLY A 55 0.48 -1.35 18.74
CA GLY A 55 -0.89 -1.74 18.43
C GLY A 55 -1.89 -0.61 18.68
N ALA A 56 -1.78 0.09 19.81
CA ALA A 56 -2.62 1.24 20.14
C ALA A 56 -2.42 2.39 19.14
N VAL A 57 -1.19 2.69 18.75
CA VAL A 57 -0.88 3.71 17.74
C VAL A 57 -1.45 3.33 16.38
N VAL A 58 -1.33 2.07 15.95
CA VAL A 58 -1.92 1.56 14.70
C VAL A 58 -3.45 1.68 14.73
N LEU A 59 -4.10 1.30 15.84
CA LEU A 59 -5.54 1.42 15.99
C LEU A 59 -5.99 2.88 15.97
N ALA A 60 -5.27 3.76 16.68
CA ALA A 60 -5.54 5.20 16.68
C ALA A 60 -5.36 5.81 15.28
N TRP A 61 -4.31 5.41 14.57
CA TRP A 61 -4.06 5.82 13.19
C TRP A 61 -5.17 5.37 12.26
N TYR A 62 -5.59 4.11 12.36
CA TYR A 62 -6.70 3.56 11.58
C TYR A 62 -8.00 4.30 11.88
N ALA A 63 -8.32 4.53 13.16
CA ALA A 63 -9.52 5.27 13.58
C ALA A 63 -9.50 6.72 13.07
N LEU A 64 -8.34 7.40 13.14
CA LEU A 64 -8.14 8.73 12.60
C LEU A 64 -8.42 8.76 11.09
N TRP A 65 -7.86 7.79 10.35
CA TRP A 65 -8.10 7.65 8.92
C TRP A 65 -9.56 7.40 8.59
N ARG A 66 -10.22 6.53 9.36
CA ARG A 66 -11.65 6.20 9.15
C ARG A 66 -12.56 7.40 9.43
N TRP A 67 -12.19 8.25 10.37
CA TRP A 67 -12.89 9.50 10.67
C TRP A 67 -12.60 10.61 9.64
N ALA A 68 -11.39 10.63 9.10
CA ALA A 68 -10.96 11.59 8.08
C ALA A 68 -11.53 11.26 6.70
N GLU A 69 -11.70 9.98 6.36
CA GLU A 69 -12.22 9.50 5.07
C GLU A 69 -13.54 10.19 4.64
N PRO A 70 -14.60 10.30 5.46
CA PRO A 70 -15.82 11.00 5.08
C PRO A 70 -15.69 12.53 5.01
N ARG A 71 -14.60 13.10 5.53
CA ARG A 71 -14.35 14.56 5.54
C ARG A 71 -13.39 15.00 4.44
N LEU A 72 -12.67 14.07 3.83
CA LEU A 72 -11.72 14.35 2.78
C LEU A 72 -12.43 14.30 1.41
N PRO A 73 -12.28 15.34 0.58
CA PRO A 73 -12.80 15.30 -0.78
C PRO A 73 -12.06 14.22 -1.60
N ASP A 74 -12.73 13.62 -2.57
CA ASP A 74 -12.22 12.49 -3.39
C ASP A 74 -10.82 12.71 -3.99
N TRP A 75 -10.45 13.96 -4.29
CA TRP A 75 -9.12 14.29 -4.79
C TRP A 75 -8.04 14.17 -3.70
N ALA A 76 -8.36 14.47 -2.45
CA ALA A 76 -7.44 14.39 -1.31
C ALA A 76 -7.25 12.94 -0.86
N THR A 77 -8.29 12.11 -0.85
CA THR A 77 -8.15 10.65 -0.64
C THR A 77 -7.26 10.02 -1.71
N ARG A 78 -7.38 10.43 -2.97
CA ARG A 78 -6.49 9.98 -4.06
C ARG A 78 -5.04 10.45 -3.91
N LEU A 79 -4.81 11.62 -3.32
CA LEU A 79 -3.45 12.10 -3.00
C LEU A 79 -2.85 11.35 -1.81
N VAL A 80 -3.63 11.05 -0.78
CA VAL A 80 -3.06 10.51 0.47
C VAL A 80 -2.93 8.98 0.48
N LEU A 81 -3.87 8.27 -0.14
CA LEU A 81 -3.83 6.81 -0.25
C LEU A 81 -3.09 6.34 -1.52
N GLY A 82 -2.65 7.28 -2.35
CA GLY A 82 -2.27 7.01 -3.73
C GLY A 82 -3.50 6.67 -4.56
N ALA A 83 -3.46 6.93 -5.87
CA ALA A 83 -4.53 6.53 -6.76
C ALA A 83 -4.65 4.99 -6.77
N ALA A 84 -5.54 4.47 -5.91
CA ALA A 84 -5.97 3.08 -5.84
C ALA A 84 -6.93 2.75 -6.99
N THR A 85 -6.77 3.39 -8.14
CA THR A 85 -7.43 2.93 -9.36
C THR A 85 -6.84 1.57 -9.68
N ALA A 86 -7.65 0.53 -9.49
CA ALA A 86 -7.35 -0.80 -9.98
C ALA A 86 -7.02 -0.68 -11.47
N PRO A 87 -5.89 -1.23 -11.94
CA PRO A 87 -5.61 -1.25 -13.36
C PRO A 87 -6.77 -1.96 -14.05
N ALA A 88 -7.52 -1.21 -14.86
CA ALA A 88 -8.48 -1.79 -15.78
C ALA A 88 -7.67 -2.46 -16.89
N TYR A 89 -7.23 -3.69 -16.64
CA TYR A 89 -6.92 -4.57 -17.74
C TYR A 89 -8.21 -4.66 -18.53
N ARG A 90 -8.24 -4.14 -19.76
CA ARG A 90 -9.23 -4.64 -20.72
C ARG A 90 -9.07 -6.15 -20.61
N ALA A 91 -10.16 -6.86 -20.33
CA ALA A 91 -10.22 -8.28 -20.64
C ALA A 91 -9.63 -8.36 -22.03
N GLY A 92 -8.42 -8.95 -22.12
CA GLY A 92 -7.76 -9.09 -23.41
C GLY A 92 -8.82 -9.65 -24.31
N VAL A 93 -9.01 -9.04 -25.48
CA VAL A 93 -9.77 -9.68 -26.53
C VAL A 93 -9.22 -11.09 -26.55
N VAL A 94 -10.04 -12.07 -26.12
CA VAL A 94 -9.71 -13.46 -26.29
C VAL A 94 -9.89 -13.65 -27.78
N GLU A 95 -8.89 -13.18 -28.52
CA GLU A 95 -8.73 -13.54 -29.91
C GLU A 95 -8.67 -15.07 -29.86
N PRO A 96 -9.58 -15.78 -30.52
CA PRO A 96 -9.47 -17.23 -30.58
C PRO A 96 -8.06 -17.54 -31.08
N LEU A 97 -7.30 -18.29 -30.28
CA LEU A 97 -5.96 -18.71 -30.66
C LEU A 97 -6.05 -19.27 -32.09
N ALA A 98 -5.15 -18.81 -32.96
CA ALA A 98 -5.05 -19.41 -34.28
C ALA A 98 -4.80 -20.92 -34.13
N ASP A 99 -5.28 -21.73 -35.07
CA ASP A 99 -5.16 -23.20 -35.01
C ASP A 99 -3.71 -23.66 -34.75
N ASP A 100 -2.74 -22.88 -35.22
CA ASP A 100 -1.32 -23.13 -35.00
C ASP A 100 -0.89 -22.94 -33.54
N GLU A 101 -1.43 -21.94 -32.84
CA GLU A 101 -1.14 -21.70 -31.42
C GLU A 101 -1.87 -22.73 -30.53
N LEU A 102 -3.06 -23.17 -30.91
CA LEU A 102 -3.77 -24.26 -30.23
C LEU A 102 -2.98 -25.56 -30.29
N ARG A 103 -2.41 -25.89 -31.46
CA ARG A 103 -1.53 -27.06 -31.61
C ARG A 103 -0.29 -27.00 -30.72
N LEU A 104 0.31 -25.82 -30.57
CA LEU A 104 1.46 -25.65 -29.69
C LEU A 104 1.09 -25.80 -28.21
N LEU A 105 -0.12 -25.39 -27.81
CA LEU A 105 -0.59 -25.61 -26.44
C LEU A 105 -0.95 -27.08 -26.17
N GLU A 106 -1.54 -27.79 -27.14
CA GLU A 106 -1.78 -29.23 -27.03
C GLU A 106 -0.46 -29.98 -26.89
N ASP A 107 0.54 -29.68 -27.72
CA ASP A 107 1.86 -30.29 -27.65
C ASP A 107 2.55 -29.97 -26.32
N TYR A 108 2.45 -28.73 -25.84
CA TYR A 108 2.98 -28.34 -24.53
C TYR A 108 2.29 -29.04 -23.36
N ARG A 109 0.97 -29.27 -23.45
CA ARG A 109 0.20 -29.98 -22.42
C ARG A 109 0.57 -31.47 -22.38
N LEU A 110 0.75 -32.08 -23.54
CA LEU A 110 1.21 -33.46 -23.69
C LEU A 110 2.63 -33.65 -23.14
N VAL A 111 3.53 -32.68 -23.36
CA VAL A 111 4.89 -32.69 -22.81
C VAL A 111 4.90 -32.49 -21.29
N ARG A 112 3.94 -31.74 -20.75
CA ARG A 112 3.84 -31.44 -19.31
C ARG A 112 3.24 -32.60 -18.50
N GLY A 113 2.52 -33.53 -19.13
CA GLY A 113 2.01 -34.73 -18.48
C GLY A 113 0.87 -34.48 -17.49
N ASP A 114 0.11 -33.40 -17.65
CA ASP A 114 -0.99 -33.02 -16.75
C ASP A 114 -2.30 -33.80 -17.04
N ASP A 115 -2.21 -34.98 -17.65
CA ASP A 115 -3.33 -35.92 -17.87
C ASP A 115 -3.19 -37.14 -16.93
N GLU A 116 -3.40 -36.93 -15.62
CA GLU A 116 -3.79 -37.99 -14.66
C GLU A 116 -4.99 -37.54 -13.81
#